data_AF-A0A3R7BDU4-F1
#
_entry.id   AF-A0A3R7BDU4-F1
#
_cell.length_a   1.000
_cell.length_b   1.000
_cell.length_c   1.000
_cell.angle_alpha   90.00
_cell.angle_beta   90.00
_cell.angle_gamma   90.00
#
_symmetry.space_group_name_H-M   'P 1'
#
loop_
_entity.id
_entity.type
_entity.pdbx_description
1 polymer ?
#
loop_
_entity_poly.entity_id
_entity_poly.type
_entity_poly.pdbx_seq_one_letter_code
_entity_poly.pdbx_strand_id
1 'polypeptide(L)'
;TIDHVVEPVVLEEDKNVLAFEDAVLTQAESQGLTTDEAYLEVQKMNLLLQENCMPGSVEDYTPEFKAQWHITGSSKSFALLQDIKSGTNPVRIEHWQDILAQYYHCRGDVKEVE
;
A
#
# COMPACT_ATOMS: atom_id res chain seq x y z
N THR A 1 13.49 -31.06 -12.30
CA THR A 1 13.52 -29.99 -11.26
C THR A 1 13.64 -28.68 -11.99
N ILE A 2 12.75 -27.73 -11.72
CA ILE A 2 12.92 -26.35 -12.23
C ILE A 2 13.89 -25.69 -11.25
N ASP A 3 15.08 -25.34 -11.72
CA ASP A 3 16.01 -24.52 -10.95
C ASP A 3 15.48 -23.09 -10.96
N HIS A 4 15.00 -22.62 -9.81
CA HIS A 4 14.69 -21.21 -9.63
C HIS A 4 15.99 -20.45 -9.41
N VAL A 5 16.42 -19.69 -10.40
CA VAL A 5 17.54 -18.75 -10.28
C VAL A 5 17.00 -17.45 -9.69
N VAL A 6 17.48 -17.09 -8.49
CA VAL A 6 17.18 -15.80 -7.87
C VAL A 6 18.29 -14.83 -8.27
N GLU A 7 17.93 -13.79 -9.02
CA GLU A 7 18.86 -12.71 -9.35
C GLU A 7 18.82 -11.62 -8.26
N PRO A 8 19.95 -10.96 -7.97
CA PRO A 8 19.98 -9.88 -7.00
C PRO A 8 19.18 -8.68 -7.49
N VAL A 9 18.52 -7.99 -6.57
CA VAL A 9 17.85 -6.72 -6.82
C VAL A 9 18.92 -5.63 -6.98
N VAL A 10 19.00 -5.03 -8.16
CA VAL A 10 20.06 -4.06 -8.51
C VAL A 10 19.56 -2.63 -8.66
N LEU A 11 18.28 -2.43 -9.01
CA LEU A 11 17.71 -1.11 -9.22
C LEU A 11 17.50 -0.40 -7.88
N GLU A 12 17.84 0.90 -7.83
CA GLU A 12 17.71 1.70 -6.60
C GLU A 12 16.24 1.89 -6.20
N GLU A 13 15.32 1.99 -7.16
CA GLU A 13 13.88 2.07 -6.89
C GLU A 13 13.36 0.82 -6.19
N ASP A 14 13.76 -0.38 -6.64
CA ASP A 14 13.39 -1.64 -6.01
C ASP A 14 13.98 -1.75 -4.59
N LYS A 15 15.22 -1.30 -4.40
CA LYS A 15 15.84 -1.24 -3.06
C LYS A 15 15.10 -0.29 -2.13
N ASN A 16 14.61 0.85 -2.64
CA ASN A 16 13.80 1.79 -1.86
C ASN A 16 12.49 1.17 -1.41
N VAL A 17 11.80 0.44 -2.30
CA VAL A 17 10.58 -0.31 -1.95
C VAL A 17 10.87 -1.35 -0.87
N LEU A 18 11.93 -2.14 -1.02
CA LEU A 18 12.29 -3.15 -0.02
C LEU A 18 12.65 -2.54 1.33
N ALA A 19 13.40 -1.42 1.35
CA ALA A 19 13.74 -0.72 2.59
C ALA A 19 12.51 -0.11 3.27
N PHE A 20 11.58 0.43 2.48
CA PHE A 20 10.28 0.87 2.95
C PHE A 20 9.48 -0.27 3.60
N GLU A 21 9.34 -1.40 2.91
CA GLU A 21 8.61 -2.56 3.43
C GLU A 21 9.26 -3.08 4.72
N ASP A 22 10.59 -3.21 4.75
CA ASP A 22 11.34 -3.64 5.93
C ASP A 22 11.11 -2.70 7.14
N ALA A 23 11.06 -1.38 6.91
CA ALA A 23 10.76 -0.41 7.97
C ALA A 23 9.34 -0.57 8.52
N VAL A 24 8.35 -0.82 7.65
CA VAL A 24 6.97 -1.08 8.07
C VAL A 24 6.87 -2.39 8.84
N LEU A 25 7.51 -3.46 8.36
CA LEU A 25 7.51 -4.77 9.01
C LEU A 25 8.19 -4.71 10.38
N THR A 26 9.32 -4.02 10.49
CA THR A 26 10.04 -3.80 11.77
C THR A 26 9.17 -3.03 12.76
N GLN A 27 8.51 -1.97 12.31
CA GLN A 27 7.61 -1.19 13.17
C GLN A 27 6.39 -2.02 13.60
N ALA A 28 5.81 -2.81 12.70
CA ALA A 28 4.72 -3.73 13.00
C ALA A 28 5.11 -4.78 14.05
N GLU A 29 6.31 -5.38 13.92
CA GLU A 29 6.85 -6.33 14.89
C GLU A 29 7.01 -5.69 16.27
N SER A 30 7.53 -4.46 16.34
CA SER A 30 7.67 -3.72 17.59
C SER A 30 6.34 -3.46 18.30
N GLN A 31 5.25 -3.39 17.52
CA GLN A 31 3.88 -3.21 17.99
C GLN A 31 3.14 -4.54 18.24
N GLY A 32 3.81 -5.69 18.04
CA GLY A 32 3.25 -7.03 18.27
C GLY A 32 2.23 -7.47 17.21
N LEU A 33 2.28 -6.90 16.00
CA LEU A 33 1.44 -7.34 14.89
C LEU A 33 1.97 -8.67 14.34
N THR A 34 1.06 -9.51 13.86
CA THR A 34 1.41 -10.70 13.09
C THR A 34 1.97 -10.29 11.72
N THR A 35 2.70 -11.21 11.08
CA THR A 35 3.24 -11.00 9.74
C THR A 35 2.14 -10.67 8.72
N ASP A 36 1.00 -11.35 8.77
CA ASP A 36 -0.13 -11.08 7.87
C ASP A 36 -0.73 -9.68 8.09
N GLU A 37 -0.82 -9.24 9.35
CA GLU A 37 -1.24 -7.87 9.67
C GLU A 37 -0.22 -6.86 9.16
N ALA A 38 1.08 -7.12 9.33
CA ALA A 38 2.14 -6.23 8.87
C ALA A 38 2.09 -6.02 7.34
N TYR A 39 1.91 -7.10 6.56
CA TYR A 39 1.75 -6.99 5.10
C TYR A 39 0.44 -6.31 4.69
N LEU A 40 -0.63 -6.41 5.49
CA LEU A 40 -1.83 -5.62 5.27
C LEU A 40 -1.55 -4.12 5.49
N GLU A 41 -0.75 -3.75 6.49
CA GLU A 41 -0.36 -2.36 6.72
C GLU A 41 0.49 -1.80 5.57
N VAL A 42 1.45 -2.59 5.04
CA VAL A 42 2.20 -2.23 3.82
C VAL A 42 1.24 -1.90 2.67
N GLN A 43 0.21 -2.74 2.44
CA GLN A 43 -0.79 -2.50 1.38
C GLN A 43 -1.58 -1.21 1.62
N LYS A 44 -2.00 -0.94 2.85
CA LYS A 44 -2.72 0.30 3.20
C LYS A 44 -1.85 1.53 2.92
N MET A 45 -0.58 1.50 3.34
CA MET A 45 0.36 2.59 3.14
C MET A 45 0.64 2.84 1.64
N ASN A 46 0.79 1.77 0.84
CA ASN A 46 0.92 1.89 -0.61
C ASN A 46 -0.32 2.49 -1.28
N LEU A 47 -1.54 2.14 -0.82
CA LEU A 47 -2.78 2.75 -1.33
C LEU A 47 -2.86 4.24 -1.03
N LEU A 48 -2.45 4.65 0.17
CA LEU A 48 -2.40 6.04 0.57
C LEU A 48 -1.36 6.83 -0.22
N LEU A 49 -0.19 6.23 -0.49
CA LEU A 49 0.81 6.79 -1.39
C LEU A 49 0.24 7.01 -2.80
N GLN A 50 -0.44 6.00 -3.37
CA GLN A 50 -1.06 6.10 -4.70
C GLN A 50 -2.18 7.15 -4.76
N GLU A 51 -3.02 7.22 -3.73
CA GLU A 51 -4.17 8.11 -3.71
C GLU A 51 -3.77 9.57 -3.51
N ASN A 52 -2.76 9.81 -2.67
CA ASN A 52 -2.46 11.14 -2.16
C ASN A 52 -1.15 11.74 -2.71
N CYS A 53 -0.22 10.92 -3.20
CA CYS A 53 1.12 11.38 -3.62
C CYS A 53 1.41 11.16 -5.11
N MET A 54 0.65 10.29 -5.78
CA MET A 54 0.86 9.97 -7.20
C MET A 54 -0.27 10.55 -8.08
N PRO A 55 0.00 10.82 -9.36
CA PRO A 55 -1.05 11.23 -10.29
C PRO A 55 -2.17 10.20 -10.39
N GLY A 56 -3.41 10.70 -10.40
CA GLY A 56 -4.62 9.87 -10.46
C GLY A 56 -5.29 9.66 -9.10
N SER A 57 -6.09 8.60 -9.02
CA SER A 57 -6.80 8.17 -7.82
C SER A 57 -7.06 6.67 -7.89
N VAL A 58 -7.20 6.04 -6.72
CA VAL A 58 -7.63 4.64 -6.64
C VAL A 58 -9.14 4.59 -6.87
N GLU A 59 -9.52 4.21 -8.08
CA GLU A 59 -10.92 4.11 -8.49
C GLU A 59 -11.42 2.66 -8.50
N ASP A 60 -12.74 2.51 -8.42
CA ASP A 60 -13.39 1.23 -8.64
C ASP A 60 -13.51 0.93 -10.15
N TYR A 61 -13.79 -0.33 -10.49
CA TYR A 61 -14.10 -0.69 -11.87
C TYR A 61 -15.38 -0.01 -12.36
N THR A 62 -15.40 0.38 -13.63
CA THR A 62 -16.61 0.95 -14.24
C THR A 62 -17.75 -0.07 -14.24
N PRO A 63 -19.02 0.38 -14.23
CA PRO A 63 -20.17 -0.53 -14.29
C PRO A 63 -20.14 -1.47 -15.49
N GLU A 64 -19.68 -0.99 -16.65
CA GLU A 64 -19.56 -1.78 -17.88
C GLU A 64 -18.52 -2.89 -17.73
N PHE A 65 -17.36 -2.57 -17.15
CA PHE A 65 -16.32 -3.56 -16.86
C PHE A 65 -16.84 -4.62 -15.87
N LYS A 66 -17.52 -4.19 -14.80
CA LYS A 66 -18.11 -5.11 -13.83
C LYS A 66 -19.14 -6.03 -14.47
N ALA A 67 -19.99 -5.50 -15.34
CA ALA A 67 -20.99 -6.28 -16.06
C ALA A 67 -20.34 -7.29 -17.02
N GLN A 68 -19.34 -6.88 -17.78
CA GLN A 68 -18.64 -7.74 -18.74
C GLN A 68 -17.92 -8.91 -18.05
N TRP A 69 -17.29 -8.66 -16.91
CA TRP A 69 -16.48 -9.65 -16.19
C TRP A 69 -17.22 -10.31 -15.03
N HIS A 70 -18.54 -10.08 -14.91
CA HIS A 70 -19.39 -10.61 -13.86
C HIS A 70 -18.87 -10.32 -12.43
N ILE A 71 -18.30 -9.14 -12.23
CA ILE A 71 -17.79 -8.68 -10.93
C ILE A 71 -18.95 -8.09 -10.13
N THR A 72 -19.24 -8.67 -8.96
CA THR A 72 -20.35 -8.24 -8.09
C THR A 72 -19.94 -7.22 -7.03
N GLY A 73 -18.65 -7.09 -6.75
CA GLY A 73 -18.11 -6.19 -5.73
C GLY A 73 -17.31 -5.02 -6.28
N SER A 74 -16.62 -4.33 -5.37
CA SER A 74 -15.58 -3.36 -5.73
C SER A 74 -14.24 -4.03 -5.97
N SER A 75 -13.33 -3.33 -6.67
CA SER A 75 -11.92 -3.71 -6.68
C SER A 75 -11.38 -3.75 -5.24
N LYS A 76 -10.46 -4.68 -4.97
CA LYS A 76 -9.91 -4.87 -3.61
C LYS A 76 -9.25 -3.59 -3.09
N SER A 77 -8.47 -2.94 -3.93
CA SER A 77 -7.79 -1.67 -3.62
C SER A 77 -8.77 -0.55 -3.29
N PHE A 78 -9.83 -0.41 -4.09
CA PHE A 78 -10.87 0.59 -3.83
C PHE A 78 -11.59 0.33 -2.51
N ALA A 79 -12.04 -0.91 -2.27
CA ALA A 79 -12.71 -1.27 -1.03
C ALA A 79 -11.84 -1.00 0.20
N LEU A 80 -10.57 -1.42 0.17
CA LEU A 80 -9.63 -1.18 1.26
C LEU A 80 -9.38 0.32 1.49
N LEU A 81 -9.27 1.13 0.42
CA LEU A 81 -9.14 2.57 0.57
C LEU A 81 -10.40 3.20 1.22
N GLN A 82 -11.60 2.74 0.87
CA GLN A 82 -12.83 3.19 1.53
C GLN A 82 -12.86 2.79 3.02
N ASP A 83 -12.37 1.61 3.36
CA ASP A 83 -12.28 1.15 4.76
C ASP A 83 -11.28 2.00 5.57
N ILE A 84 -10.15 2.41 4.97
CA ILE A 84 -9.20 3.34 5.58
C ILE A 84 -9.87 4.71 5.79
N LYS A 85 -10.47 5.28 4.72
CA LYS A 85 -11.10 6.61 4.76
C LYS A 85 -12.29 6.70 5.74
N SER A 86 -13.04 5.61 5.89
CA SER A 86 -14.15 5.53 6.84
C SER A 86 -13.70 5.30 8.29
N GLY A 87 -12.43 4.99 8.51
CA GLY A 87 -11.90 4.62 9.82
C GLY A 87 -12.28 3.20 10.27
N THR A 88 -12.88 2.40 9.39
CA THR A 88 -13.18 0.98 9.66
C THR A 88 -11.91 0.16 9.75
N ASN A 89 -10.93 0.46 8.90
CA ASN A 89 -9.65 -0.23 8.85
C ASN A 89 -8.48 0.76 8.67
N PRO A 90 -8.21 1.63 9.66
CA PRO A 90 -7.17 2.65 9.56
C PRO A 90 -5.77 2.00 9.53
N VAL A 91 -4.76 2.79 9.15
CA VAL A 91 -3.36 2.36 9.31
C VAL A 91 -3.04 2.27 10.81
N ARG A 92 -2.50 1.13 11.23
CA ARG A 92 -2.16 0.80 12.62
C ARG A 92 -0.70 1.07 12.96
N ILE A 93 0.16 1.18 11.96
CA ILE A 93 1.58 1.46 12.12
C ILE A 93 1.76 2.84 12.75
N GLU A 94 2.42 2.89 13.89
CA GLU A 94 2.75 4.15 14.54
C GLU A 94 3.72 4.93 13.65
N HIS A 95 3.52 6.24 13.55
CA HIS A 95 4.36 7.14 12.73
C HIS A 95 4.45 6.77 11.24
N TRP A 96 3.44 6.08 10.70
CA TRP A 96 3.44 5.63 9.29
C TRP A 96 3.63 6.76 8.27
N GLN A 97 3.15 7.98 8.56
CA GLN A 97 3.37 9.14 7.70
C GLN A 97 4.83 9.56 7.63
N ASP A 98 5.56 9.41 8.73
CA ASP A 98 6.97 9.76 8.80
C ASP A 98 7.82 8.72 8.06
N ILE A 99 7.42 7.44 8.10
CA ILE A 99 7.99 6.38 7.26
C ILE A 99 7.80 6.73 5.77
N LEU A 100 6.57 7.06 5.34
CA LEU A 100 6.34 7.43 3.94
C LEU A 100 7.12 8.68 3.54
N ALA A 101 7.19 9.71 4.39
CA ALA A 101 7.93 10.92 4.11
C ALA A 101 9.43 10.66 3.96
N GLN A 102 9.98 9.71 4.71
CA GLN A 102 11.39 9.31 4.61
C GLN A 102 11.71 8.66 3.25
N TYR A 103 10.84 7.78 2.75
CA TYR A 103 11.12 6.97 1.55
C TYR A 103 10.58 7.56 0.24
N TYR A 104 9.53 8.37 0.30
CA TYR A 104 8.83 8.88 -0.88
C TYR A 104 8.64 10.40 -0.87
N HIS A 105 9.14 11.11 0.15
CA HIS A 105 9.00 12.55 0.31
C HIS A 105 7.55 13.07 0.34
N CYS A 106 6.60 12.18 0.61
CA CYS A 106 5.18 12.49 0.79
C CYS A 106 4.68 11.78 2.05
N ARG A 107 3.81 12.44 2.82
CA ARG A 107 3.26 11.90 4.08
C ARG A 107 2.11 10.91 3.87
N GLY A 108 1.47 10.93 2.69
CA GLY A 108 0.40 10.01 2.31
C GLY A 108 -0.94 10.19 3.05
N ASP A 109 -1.05 11.10 4.01
CA ASP A 109 -2.27 11.37 4.79
C ASP A 109 -3.19 12.43 4.16
N VAL A 110 -2.62 13.33 3.36
CA VAL A 110 -3.34 14.40 2.65
C VAL A 110 -2.93 14.39 1.19
N LYS A 111 -3.90 14.58 0.29
CA LYS A 111 -3.62 14.69 -1.14
C LYS A 111 -2.75 15.91 -1.42
N GLU A 112 -1.58 15.67 -2.00
CA GLU A 112 -0.72 16.74 -2.49
C GLU A 112 -1.37 17.33 -3.75
N VAL A 113 -1.59 18.64 -3.71
CA VAL A 113 -2.12 19.39 -4.85
C VAL A 113 -0.90 19.99 -5.53
N GLU A 114 -0.49 19.41 -6.67
CA GLU A 114 0.39 20.10 -7.62
C GLU A 114 -0.36 21.21 -8.37
#